data_AF-A0A521D7T6-F1
#
_entry.id   AF-A0A521D7T6-F1
#
_cell.length_a   1.000
_cell.length_b   1.000
_cell.length_c   1.000
_cell.angle_alpha   90.00
_cell.angle_beta   90.00
_cell.angle_gamma   90.00
#
_symmetry.space_group_name_H-M   'P 1'
#
loop_
_entity.id
_entity.type
_entity.pdbx_description
1 polymer ?
#
loop_
_entity_poly.entity_id
_entity_poly.type
_entity_poly.pdbx_seq_one_letter_code
_entity_poly.pdbx_strand_id
1 'polypeptide(L)'
;MTSISPAYRILIRGIAIIYFILFVTALISSGYLLKGILGLKPVPMIGLLKYLLLCVLFIILGLNTLKVFSLSPQSITRFYRSTTNFKWLFSIAFGISVLAKMGIFNSALHQQAEVTDIQIAVLLLLGIFCFRSDRLLAKIVPFADQEESSE
;
A
#
# COMPACT_ATOMS: atom_id res chain seq x y z
N MET A 1 11.42 17.37 -25.78
CA MET A 1 12.14 16.44 -24.89
C MET A 1 12.45 17.13 -23.56
N THR A 2 11.50 17.15 -22.63
CA THR A 2 11.76 17.60 -21.25
C THR A 2 12.49 16.48 -20.52
N SER A 3 13.81 16.57 -20.47
CA SER A 3 14.65 15.60 -19.77
C SER A 3 14.26 15.55 -18.29
N ILE A 4 13.63 14.44 -17.88
CA ILE A 4 13.36 14.12 -16.49
C ILE A 4 14.68 14.24 -15.71
N SER A 5 14.75 15.19 -14.77
CA SER A 5 15.98 15.49 -14.02
C SER A 5 16.55 14.26 -13.31
N PRO A 6 17.88 14.14 -13.15
CA PRO A 6 18.49 13.00 -12.48
C PRO A 6 18.05 12.87 -11.02
N ALA A 7 17.90 13.99 -10.30
CA ALA A 7 17.38 14.02 -8.94
C ALA A 7 15.95 13.45 -8.86
N TYR A 8 15.18 13.69 -9.92
CA TYR A 8 13.81 13.27 -10.02
C TYR A 8 13.66 11.74 -10.22
N ARG A 9 14.54 11.14 -11.06
CA ARG A 9 14.59 9.68 -11.24
C ARG A 9 14.94 8.96 -9.94
N ILE A 10 15.85 9.54 -9.15
CA ILE A 10 16.24 9.02 -7.84
C ILE A 10 15.05 9.06 -6.88
N LEU A 11 14.29 10.15 -6.88
CA LEU A 11 13.12 10.33 -6.02
C LEU A 11 12.00 9.31 -6.33
N ILE A 12 11.66 9.08 -7.60
CA ILE A 12 10.70 8.02 -7.99
C ILE A 12 11.17 6.66 -7.47
N ARG A 13 12.45 6.32 -7.71
CA ARG A 13 13.01 5.03 -7.30
C ARG A 13 12.97 4.85 -5.79
N GLY A 14 13.27 5.90 -5.02
CA GLY A 14 13.15 5.89 -3.57
C GLY A 14 11.71 5.62 -3.11
N ILE A 15 10.74 6.31 -3.69
CA ILE A 15 9.31 6.08 -3.41
C ILE A 15 8.91 4.65 -3.77
N ALA A 16 9.32 4.15 -4.94
CA ALA A 16 9.05 2.80 -5.39
C ALA A 16 9.64 1.75 -4.44
N ILE A 17 10.88 1.94 -3.96
CA ILE A 17 11.50 1.03 -2.98
C ILE A 17 10.68 0.98 -1.68
N ILE A 18 10.25 2.14 -1.17
CA ILE A 18 9.45 2.18 0.06
C ILE A 18 8.11 1.46 -0.12
N TYR A 19 7.40 1.71 -1.23
CA TYR A 19 6.16 1.00 -1.53
C TYR A 19 6.39 -0.50 -1.72
N PHE A 20 7.49 -0.89 -2.36
CA PHE A 20 7.84 -2.30 -2.53
C PHE A 20 8.05 -2.99 -1.18
N ILE A 21 8.80 -2.37 -0.28
CA ILE A 21 9.00 -2.89 1.09
C ILE A 21 7.65 -3.01 1.80
N LEU A 22 6.80 -1.99 1.72
CA LEU A 22 5.46 -2.04 2.33
C LEU A 22 4.61 -3.19 1.78
N PHE A 23 4.61 -3.41 0.46
CA PHE A 23 3.87 -4.52 -0.15
C PHE A 23 4.44 -5.88 0.22
N VAL A 24 5.77 -6.02 0.31
CA VAL A 24 6.42 -7.25 0.77
C VAL A 24 6.07 -7.54 2.23
N THR A 25 6.14 -6.55 3.12
CA THR A 25 5.74 -6.72 4.52
C THR A 25 4.27 -7.11 4.63
N ALA A 26 3.38 -6.43 3.90
CA ALA A 26 1.95 -6.74 3.89
C ALA A 26 1.66 -8.15 3.32
N LEU A 27 2.42 -8.60 2.32
CA LEU A 27 2.34 -9.95 1.77
C LEU A 27 2.76 -11.00 2.81
N ILE A 28 3.88 -10.78 3.51
CA ILE A 28 4.36 -11.68 4.56
C ILE A 28 3.34 -11.78 5.70
N SER A 29 2.83 -10.63 6.18
CA SER A 29 1.78 -10.60 7.21
C SER A 29 0.50 -11.32 6.76
N SER A 30 0.06 -11.11 5.51
CA SER A 30 -1.12 -11.80 4.96
C SER A 30 -0.90 -13.30 4.84
N GLY A 31 0.29 -13.74 4.43
CA GLY A 31 0.67 -15.14 4.36
C GLY A 31 0.73 -15.80 5.74
N TYR A 32 1.21 -15.09 6.76
CA TYR A 32 1.21 -15.56 8.14
C TYR A 32 -0.22 -15.77 8.67
N LEU A 33 -1.12 -14.80 8.42
CA LEU A 33 -2.53 -14.91 8.80
C LEU A 33 -3.26 -16.02 8.04
N LEU A 34 -2.96 -16.19 6.75
CA LEU A 34 -3.50 -17.29 5.94
C LEU A 34 -3.08 -18.66 6.52
N LYS A 35 -1.80 -18.80 6.90
CA LYS A 35 -1.30 -20.02 7.57
C LYS A 35 -2.04 -20.28 8.88
N GLY A 36 -2.30 -19.23 9.67
CA GLY A 36 -3.08 -19.33 10.90
C GLY A 36 -4.49 -19.85 10.66
N ILE A 37 -5.18 -19.33 9.63
CA ILE A 37 -6.53 -19.79 9.26
C ILE A 37 -6.54 -21.24 8.78
N LEU A 38 -5.55 -21.66 8.00
CA LEU A 38 -5.42 -23.05 7.54
C LEU A 38 -5.23 -24.04 8.70
N GLY A 39 -4.71 -23.57 9.84
CA GLY A 39 -4.56 -24.36 11.06
C GLY A 39 -5.86 -24.55 11.85
N LEU A 40 -6.90 -23.76 11.58
CA LEU A 40 -8.20 -23.87 12.26
C LEU A 40 -9.04 -24.98 11.60
N LYS A 41 -9.58 -25.89 12.41
CA LYS A 41 -10.55 -26.90 11.96
C LYS A 41 -11.87 -26.70 12.71
N PRO A 42 -13.01 -26.48 12.00
CA PRO A 42 -13.14 -26.35 10.55
C PRO A 42 -12.52 -25.06 10.00
N VAL A 43 -12.04 -25.09 8.75
CA VAL A 43 -11.41 -23.92 8.11
C VAL A 43 -12.47 -22.88 7.78
N PRO A 44 -12.37 -21.64 8.30
CA PRO A 44 -13.32 -20.58 7.96
C PRO A 44 -13.07 -20.07 6.54
N MET A 45 -13.93 -20.50 5.59
CA MET A 45 -13.81 -20.20 4.16
C MET A 45 -13.72 -18.70 3.84
N ILE A 46 -14.48 -17.85 4.55
CA ILE A 46 -14.46 -16.39 4.37
C ILE A 46 -13.07 -15.82 4.70
N GLY A 47 -12.49 -16.27 5.81
CA GLY A 47 -11.16 -15.82 6.22
C GLY A 47 -10.07 -16.32 5.28
N LEU A 48 -10.19 -17.56 4.80
CA LEU A 48 -9.27 -18.14 3.82
C LEU A 48 -9.27 -17.34 2.52
N LEU A 49 -10.45 -17.10 1.95
CA LEU A 49 -10.59 -16.32 0.71
C LEU A 49 -10.06 -14.90 0.88
N LYS A 50 -10.35 -14.24 2.01
CA LYS A 50 -9.86 -12.89 2.33
C LYS A 50 -8.32 -12.82 2.29
N TYR A 51 -7.63 -13.67 3.03
CA TYR A 51 -6.16 -13.60 3.09
C TYR A 51 -5.49 -14.08 1.81
N LEU A 52 -6.10 -15.03 1.09
CA LEU A 52 -5.63 -15.45 -0.23
C LEU A 52 -5.73 -14.31 -1.26
N LEU A 53 -6.86 -13.60 -1.30
CA LEU A 53 -7.04 -12.42 -2.15
C LEU A 53 -6.05 -11.30 -1.80
N LEU A 54 -5.80 -11.07 -0.50
CA LEU A 54 -4.81 -10.09 -0.06
C LEU A 54 -3.39 -10.46 -0.53
N CYS A 55 -3.01 -11.73 -0.44
CA CYS A 55 -1.72 -12.20 -0.97
C CYS A 55 -1.60 -11.93 -2.48
N VAL A 56 -2.61 -12.30 -3.27
CA VAL A 56 -2.61 -12.06 -4.72
C VAL A 56 -2.52 -10.55 -5.03
N LEU A 57 -3.30 -9.73 -4.32
CA LEU A 57 -3.28 -8.27 -4.47
C LEU A 57 -1.88 -7.70 -4.21
N PHE A 58 -1.24 -8.07 -3.10
CA PHE A 58 0.09 -7.56 -2.76
C PHE A 58 1.19 -8.04 -3.71
N ILE A 59 1.06 -9.25 -4.26
CA ILE A 59 1.96 -9.74 -5.33
C ILE A 59 1.82 -8.85 -6.58
N ILE A 60 0.60 -8.59 -7.04
CA ILE A 60 0.36 -7.74 -8.22
C ILE A 60 0.90 -6.32 -7.99
N LEU A 61 0.66 -5.74 -6.81
CA LEU A 61 1.16 -4.42 -6.45
C LEU A 61 2.71 -4.38 -6.38
N GLY A 62 3.33 -5.42 -5.82
CA GLY A 62 4.78 -5.59 -5.78
C GLY A 62 5.38 -5.66 -7.19
N LEU A 63 4.79 -6.47 -8.08
CA LEU A 63 5.22 -6.59 -9.48
C LEU A 63 5.08 -5.27 -10.25
N ASN A 64 3.97 -4.54 -10.05
CA ASN A 64 3.78 -3.23 -10.66
C ASN A 64 4.82 -2.22 -10.17
N THR A 65 5.19 -2.28 -8.89
CA THR A 65 6.24 -1.43 -8.31
C THR A 65 7.61 -1.75 -8.89
N LEU A 66 7.91 -3.03 -9.13
CA LEU A 66 9.15 -3.44 -9.81
C LEU A 66 9.22 -2.90 -11.25
N LYS A 67 8.10 -2.85 -11.96
CA LYS A 67 8.05 -2.29 -13.32
C LYS A 67 8.38 -0.80 -13.35
N VAL A 68 8.18 -0.05 -12.27
CA VAL A 68 8.55 1.37 -12.18
C VAL A 68 10.05 1.60 -12.31
N PHE A 69 10.89 0.61 -11.96
CA PHE A 69 12.35 0.75 -12.14
C PHE A 69 12.77 0.91 -13.60
N SER A 70 11.94 0.45 -14.54
CA SER A 70 12.12 0.71 -15.98
C SER A 70 12.00 2.20 -16.34
N LEU A 71 11.46 3.03 -15.45
CA LEU A 71 11.20 4.46 -15.64
C LEU A 71 10.38 4.78 -16.91
N SER A 72 9.66 3.79 -17.46
CA SER A 72 8.75 4.03 -18.58
C SER A 72 7.53 4.85 -18.10
N PRO A 73 7.07 5.84 -18.88
CA PRO A 73 5.93 6.70 -18.50
C PRO A 73 4.69 5.87 -18.15
N GLN A 74 4.39 4.84 -18.95
CA GLN A 74 3.28 3.92 -18.72
C GLN A 74 3.38 3.16 -17.38
N SER A 75 4.59 2.74 -16.99
CA SER A 75 4.80 2.05 -15.70
C SER A 75 4.64 3.00 -14.52
N ILE A 76 5.07 4.26 -14.66
CA ILE A 76 4.91 5.30 -13.65
C ILE A 76 3.43 5.64 -13.46
N THR A 77 2.67 5.80 -14.55
CA THR A 77 1.22 6.08 -14.48
C THR A 77 0.45 4.91 -13.85
N ARG A 78 0.76 3.67 -14.22
CA ARG A 78 0.14 2.48 -13.59
C ARG A 78 0.46 2.41 -12.10
N PHE A 79 1.70 2.68 -11.71
CA PHE A 79 2.11 2.71 -10.30
C PHE A 79 1.42 3.82 -9.52
N TYR A 80 1.33 5.03 -10.08
CA TYR A 80 0.59 6.13 -9.48
C TYR A 80 -0.86 5.72 -9.23
N ARG A 81 -1.56 5.20 -10.26
CA ARG A 81 -2.95 4.77 -10.14
C ARG A 81 -3.14 3.68 -9.07
N SER A 82 -2.22 2.72 -8.99
CA SER A 82 -2.24 1.67 -7.96
C SER A 82 -2.01 2.20 -6.55
N THR A 83 -1.10 3.18 -6.38
CA THR A 83 -0.74 3.73 -5.07
C THR A 83 -1.72 4.79 -4.56
N THR A 84 -2.41 5.50 -5.46
CA THR A 84 -3.44 6.50 -5.10
C THR A 84 -4.60 5.90 -4.32
N ASN A 85 -5.03 4.68 -4.66
CA ASN A 85 -6.08 4.00 -3.90
C ASN A 85 -5.58 3.48 -2.55
N PHE A 86 -4.29 3.17 -2.46
CA PHE A 86 -3.70 2.54 -1.27
C PHE A 86 -3.55 3.51 -0.09
N LYS A 87 -3.42 4.83 -0.33
CA LYS A 87 -3.35 5.85 0.74
C LYS A 87 -4.62 5.89 1.61
N TRP A 88 -5.78 5.61 1.02
CA TRP A 88 -7.05 5.54 1.74
C TRP A 88 -7.09 4.35 2.69
N LEU A 89 -6.45 3.23 2.31
CA LEU A 89 -6.38 2.04 3.13
C LEU A 89 -5.61 2.31 4.44
N PHE A 90 -4.51 3.07 4.39
CA PHE A 90 -3.80 3.50 5.59
C PHE A 90 -4.59 4.50 6.44
N SER A 91 -5.34 5.40 5.82
CA SER A 91 -6.19 6.36 6.54
C SER A 91 -7.32 5.66 7.29
N ILE A 92 -7.96 4.68 6.65
CA ILE A 92 -8.98 3.84 7.26
C ILE A 92 -8.37 2.98 8.36
N ALA A 93 -7.21 2.35 8.13
CA ALA A 93 -6.52 1.55 9.13
C ALA A 93 -6.15 2.40 10.37
N PHE A 94 -5.62 3.60 10.17
CA PHE A 94 -5.34 4.55 11.24
C PHE A 94 -6.60 4.91 12.03
N GLY A 95 -7.69 5.24 11.34
CA GLY A 95 -8.99 5.51 11.97
C GLY A 95 -9.47 4.33 12.82
N ILE A 96 -9.45 3.11 12.28
CA ILE A 96 -9.83 1.89 13.00
C ILE A 96 -8.93 1.67 14.23
N SER A 97 -7.61 1.86 14.11
CA SER A 97 -6.68 1.73 15.22
C SER A 97 -6.94 2.74 16.35
N VAL A 98 -7.25 4.00 16.00
CA VAL A 98 -7.62 5.03 16.99
C VAL A 98 -8.95 4.67 17.67
N LEU A 99 -9.98 4.30 16.90
CA LEU A 99 -11.28 3.92 17.44
C LEU A 99 -11.19 2.66 18.32
N ALA A 100 -10.34 1.70 17.95
CA ALA A 100 -10.04 0.51 18.74
C ALA A 100 -9.38 0.87 20.07
N LYS A 101 -8.38 1.76 20.05
CA LYS A 101 -7.72 2.25 21.27
C LYS A 101 -8.69 3.05 22.16
N MET A 102 -9.63 3.78 21.58
CA MET A 102 -10.69 4.49 22.32
C MET A 102 -11.77 3.56 22.90
N GLY A 103 -11.68 2.24 22.67
CA GLY A 103 -12.60 1.26 23.23
C GLY A 103 -13.96 1.21 22.51
N ILE A 104 -14.08 1.77 21.31
CA ILE A 104 -15.36 1.81 20.56
C ILE A 104 -15.77 0.41 20.08
N PHE A 105 -14.80 -0.48 19.86
CA PHE A 105 -15.05 -1.87 19.47
C PHE A 105 -15.14 -2.86 20.66
N ASN A 106 -15.39 -2.37 21.89
CA ASN A 106 -15.42 -3.16 23.12
C ASN A 106 -16.53 -4.24 23.21
N SER A 107 -17.40 -4.37 22.21
CA SER A 107 -18.68 -5.04 22.44
C SER A 107 -18.77 -6.52 22.07
N ALA A 108 -17.72 -7.20 21.57
CA ALA A 108 -17.92 -8.60 21.12
C ALA A 108 -16.75 -9.62 21.13
N LEU A 109 -15.47 -9.25 21.28
CA LEU A 109 -14.38 -10.23 21.19
C LEU A 109 -13.46 -10.21 22.42
N HIS A 110 -13.39 -11.35 23.12
CA HIS A 110 -12.57 -11.65 24.30
C HIS A 110 -11.04 -11.59 24.10
N GLN A 111 -10.56 -11.13 22.94
CA GLN A 111 -9.15 -10.86 22.66
C GLN A 111 -9.05 -9.56 21.86
N GLN A 112 -8.95 -8.44 22.57
CA GLN A 112 -8.53 -7.20 21.94
C GLN A 112 -7.09 -7.35 21.47
N ALA A 113 -6.86 -7.18 20.17
CA ALA A 113 -5.51 -6.96 19.68
C ALA A 113 -5.03 -5.64 20.30
N GLU A 114 -4.01 -5.71 21.16
CA GLU A 114 -3.44 -4.55 21.83
C GLU A 114 -2.78 -3.65 20.77
N VAL A 115 -3.43 -2.53 20.44
CA VAL A 115 -2.90 -1.55 19.49
C VAL A 115 -1.94 -0.63 20.25
N THR A 116 -0.64 -0.77 19.98
CA THR A 116 0.38 0.02 20.66
C THR A 116 0.49 1.44 20.09
N ASP A 117 0.95 2.39 20.91
CA ASP A 117 1.19 3.78 20.48
C ASP A 117 2.16 3.88 19.32
N ILE A 118 3.14 2.97 19.30
CA ILE A 118 4.13 2.86 18.23
C ILE A 118 3.44 2.46 16.92
N GLN A 119 2.49 1.53 16.93
CA GLN A 119 1.74 1.13 15.72
C GLN A 119 0.91 2.29 15.17
N ILE A 120 0.25 3.05 16.04
CA ILE A 120 -0.53 4.24 15.65
C ILE A 120 0.40 5.31 15.05
N ALA A 121 1.55 5.58 15.67
CA ALA A 121 2.53 6.53 15.17
C ALA A 121 3.11 6.11 13.81
N VAL A 122 3.43 4.82 13.64
CA VAL A 122 3.90 4.28 12.36
C VAL A 122 2.83 4.40 11.28
N LEU A 123 1.56 4.07 11.58
CA LEU A 123 0.44 4.24 10.64
C LEU A 123 0.24 5.70 10.24
N LEU A 124 0.37 6.64 11.19
CA LEU A 124 0.29 8.07 10.92
C LEU A 124 1.41 8.53 9.97
N LEU A 125 2.66 8.12 10.25
CA LEU A 125 3.81 8.46 9.41
C LEU A 125 3.68 7.88 8.00
N LEU A 126 3.22 6.62 7.88
CA LEU A 126 2.95 5.99 6.59
C LEU A 126 1.82 6.70 5.83
N GLY A 127 0.76 7.11 6.52
CA GLY A 127 -0.32 7.91 5.94
C GLY A 127 0.20 9.23 5.38
N ILE A 128 0.95 10.00 6.18
CA ILE A 128 1.57 11.26 5.75
C ILE A 128 2.48 11.04 4.55
N PHE A 129 3.32 10.01 4.60
CA PHE A 129 4.20 9.63 3.49
C PHE A 129 3.38 9.34 2.23
N CYS A 130 2.35 8.50 2.29
CA CYS A 130 1.50 8.17 1.15
C CYS A 130 0.80 9.40 0.54
N PHE A 131 0.29 10.32 1.38
CA PHE A 131 -0.30 11.56 0.88
C PHE A 131 0.73 12.50 0.24
N ARG A 132 1.94 12.58 0.80
CA ARG A 132 3.04 13.37 0.22
C ARG A 132 3.54 12.77 -1.08
N SER A 133 3.76 11.46 -1.14
CA SER A 133 4.24 10.78 -2.34
C SER A 133 3.22 10.84 -3.47
N ASP A 134 1.92 10.69 -3.16
CA ASP A 134 0.84 10.83 -4.13
C ASP A 134 0.76 12.26 -4.69
N ARG A 135 0.84 13.30 -3.84
CA ARG A 135 0.91 14.70 -4.33
C ARG A 135 2.13 14.98 -5.19
N LEU A 136 3.26 14.34 -4.90
CA LEU A 136 4.45 14.43 -5.75
C LEU A 136 4.16 13.73 -7.08
N LEU A 137 3.80 12.43 -7.06
CA LEU A 137 3.46 11.65 -8.26
C LEU A 137 2.37 12.29 -9.13
N ALA A 138 1.37 12.94 -8.55
CA ALA A 138 0.34 13.67 -9.28
C ALA A 138 0.88 14.87 -10.08
N LYS A 139 1.93 15.55 -9.59
CA LYS A 139 2.60 16.65 -10.31
C LYS A 139 3.49 16.15 -11.44
N ILE A 140 3.69 14.84 -11.53
CA ILE A 140 4.64 14.17 -12.41
C ILE A 140 3.90 13.51 -13.58
N VAL A 141 2.70 13.00 -13.33
CA VAL A 141 1.85 12.41 -14.35
C VAL A 141 1.43 13.39 -15.48
N PRO A 142 1.39 14.74 -15.36
CA PRO A 142 1.04 15.58 -16.52
C PRO A 142 2.05 15.53 -17.67
N PHE A 143 3.20 14.86 -17.51
CA PHE A 143 4.12 14.56 -18.61
C PHE A 143 3.72 13.34 -19.45
N ALA A 144 2.83 12.46 -18.97
CA ALA A 144 2.37 11.30 -19.72
C ALA A 144 1.22 11.64 -20.69
N ASP A 145 0.34 12.57 -20.31
CA ASP A 145 -0.79 12.99 -21.15
C ASP A 145 -0.36 13.86 -22.34
N GLN A 146 0.86 14.41 -22.34
CA GLN A 146 1.37 15.20 -23.47
C GLN A 146 1.99 14.36 -24.60
N GLU A 147 2.45 13.13 -24.33
CA GLU A 147 2.98 12.24 -25.37
C GLU A 147 1.88 11.60 -26.24
N GLU A 148 0.66 11.38 -25.71
CA GLU A 148 -0.47 10.87 -26.51
C GLU A 148 -1.13 11.94 -27.42
N SER A 149 -0.83 13.22 -27.23
CA SER A 149 -1.40 14.31 -28.05
C SER A 149 -0.59 14.63 -29.32
N SER A 150 0.51 13.90 -29.57
CA SER A 150 1.43 14.14 -30.69
C SER A 150 1.54 12.98 -31.68
N GLU A 151 0.63 12.00 -31.63
CA GLU A 151 0.43 10.99 -32.70
C GLU A 151 -0.81 11.30 -33.54
#